data_AF-A0A6H1N6Z6-F1
#
_entry.id   AF-A0A6H1N6Z6-F1
#
_cell.length_a   1.000
_cell.length_b   1.000
_cell.length_c   1.000
_cell.angle_alpha   90.00
_cell.angle_beta   90.00
_cell.angle_gamma   90.00
#
_symmetry.space_group_name_H-M   'P 1'
#
loop_
_entity.id
_entity.type
_entity.pdbx_description
1 polymer ?
#
loop_
_entity_poly.entity_id
_entity_poly.type
_entity_poly.pdbx_seq_one_letter_code
_entity_poly.pdbx_strand_id
1 'polypeptide(L)' 'MTEPKTREDYFAAASHHLAKAVHLAGYAEDLAHAPNNRHKSSDYAAAAAVHADIARSAAAIAQALPEDAPEDTDV' A
#
# COMPACT_ATOMS: atom_id res chain seq x y z
N MET A 1 14.21 -12.00 -18.53
CA MET A 1 14.06 -12.38 -17.11
C MET A 1 13.86 -11.09 -16.36
N THR A 2 12.77 -10.94 -15.61
CA THR A 2 12.52 -9.74 -14.80
C THR A 2 13.41 -9.82 -13.57
N GLU A 3 14.10 -8.73 -13.22
CA GLU A 3 14.92 -8.69 -12.00
C GLU A 3 14.06 -8.99 -10.77
N PRO A 4 14.60 -9.73 -9.78
CA PRO A 4 13.90 -9.98 -8.54
C PRO A 4 13.70 -8.65 -7.79
N LYS A 5 12.48 -8.41 -7.29
CA LYS A 5 12.16 -7.21 -6.51
C LYS A 5 12.95 -7.17 -5.21
N THR A 6 13.48 -5.99 -4.88
CA THR A 6 14.28 -5.74 -3.67
C THR A 6 13.39 -5.41 -2.46
N ARG A 7 14.01 -5.32 -1.28
CA ARG A 7 13.33 -4.84 -0.06
C ARG A 7 12.76 -3.44 -0.23
N GLU A 8 13.51 -2.55 -0.90
CA GLU A 8 13.09 -1.18 -1.17
C GLU A 8 11.88 -1.13 -2.12
N ASP A 9 11.85 -1.96 -3.17
CA ASP A 9 10.70 -2.05 -4.07
C ASP A 9 9.40 -2.39 -3.34
N TYR A 10 9.47 -3.30 -2.37
CA TYR A 10 8.30 -3.67 -1.57
C TYR A 10 7.91 -2.57 -0.58
N PHE A 11 8.85 -1.84 0.02
CA PHE A 11 8.50 -0.67 0.84
C PHE A 11 7.91 0.47 0.02
N ALA A 12 8.41 0.72 -1.19
CA ALA A 12 7.85 1.68 -2.11
C ALA A 12 6.41 1.30 -2.50
N ALA A 13 6.17 0.02 -2.82
CA ALA A 13 4.83 -0.51 -3.08
C ALA A 13 3.91 -0.37 -1.85
N ALA A 14 4.40 -0.69 -0.66
CA ALA A 14 3.64 -0.55 0.58
C ALA A 14 3.20 0.90 0.81
N SER A 15 4.13 1.84 0.65
CA SER A 15 3.90 3.27 0.85
C SER A 15 2.90 3.83 -0.16
N HIS A 16 3.03 3.47 -1.44
CA HIS A 16 2.10 3.87 -2.51
C HIS A 16 0.67 3.38 -2.26
N HIS A 17 0.52 2.10 -1.89
CA HIS A 17 -0.79 1.53 -1.62
C HIS A 17 -1.40 2.10 -0.33
N LEU A 18 -0.60 2.35 0.69
CA LEU A 18 -1.07 3.00 1.92
C LEU A 18 -1.62 4.41 1.64
N ALA A 19 -0.91 5.21 0.85
CA ALA A 19 -1.37 6.55 0.47
C ALA A 19 -2.72 6.51 -0.26
N LYS A 20 -2.90 5.55 -1.19
CA LYS A 20 -4.19 5.33 -1.87
C LYS A 20 -5.29 4.89 -0.91
N ALA A 21 -4.99 3.99 0.02
CA ALA A 21 -5.96 3.53 1.02
C ALA A 21 -6.48 4.70 1.86
N VAL A 22 -5.58 5.55 2.36
CA VAL A 22 -5.94 6.74 3.15
C VAL A 22 -6.81 7.70 2.34
N HIS A 23 -6.44 7.96 1.09
CA HIS A 23 -7.19 8.85 0.22
C HIS A 23 -8.62 8.35 -0.05
N LEU A 24 -8.77 7.07 -0.38
CA LEU A 24 -10.07 6.45 -0.65
C LEU A 24 -10.93 6.36 0.61
N ALA A 25 -10.33 6.08 1.77
CA ALA A 25 -11.03 6.08 3.04
C ALA A 25 -11.60 7.47 3.38
N GLY A 26 -10.82 8.53 3.15
CA GLY A 26 -11.30 9.91 3.32
C GLY A 26 -12.49 10.23 2.41
N TYR A 27 -12.43 9.86 1.13
CA TYR A 27 -13.58 10.02 0.23
C TYR A 27 -14.80 9.21 0.68
N ALA A 28 -14.60 8.00 1.18
CA ALA A 28 -15.69 7.18 1.71
C ALA A 28 -16.37 7.88 2.89
N GLU A 29 -15.60 8.48 3.80
CA GLU A 29 -16.10 9.25 4.93
C GLU A 29 -16.90 10.48 4.47
N ASP A 30 -16.33 11.30 3.57
CA ASP A 30 -17.00 12.48 3.02
C ASP A 30 -18.35 12.12 2.37
N LEU A 31 -18.38 11.02 1.60
CA LEU A 31 -19.59 10.55 0.92
C LEU A 31 -20.60 9.94 1.89
N ALA A 32 -20.16 9.31 2.99
CA ALA A 32 -21.06 8.83 4.03
C ALA A 32 -21.84 9.97 4.69
N HIS A 33 -21.24 11.16 4.75
CA HIS A 33 -21.89 12.36 5.27
C HIS A 33 -22.73 13.10 4.22
N ALA A 34 -22.52 12.86 2.93
CA ALA A 34 -23.28 13.47 1.82
C ALA A 34 -24.61 12.74 1.53
N PRO A 35 -25.79 13.34 1.79
CA PRO A 35 -27.10 12.66 1.70
C PRO A 35 -27.38 11.98 0.35
N ASN A 36 -26.95 12.61 -0.75
CA ASN A 36 -27.26 12.15 -2.10
C ASN A 36 -26.28 11.07 -2.61
N ASN A 37 -25.14 10.90 -1.95
CA ASN A 37 -24.05 10.03 -2.43
C ASN A 37 -23.61 8.95 -1.43
N ARG A 38 -24.33 8.77 -0.31
CA ARG A 38 -23.99 7.77 0.71
C ARG A 38 -23.79 6.36 0.16
N HIS A 39 -24.56 5.99 -0.86
CA HIS A 39 -24.46 4.68 -1.51
C HIS A 39 -23.09 4.41 -2.16
N LYS A 40 -22.33 5.46 -2.53
CA LYS A 40 -20.99 5.31 -3.10
C LYS A 40 -19.90 5.13 -2.04
N SER A 41 -20.18 5.51 -0.79
CA SER A 41 -19.23 5.41 0.32
C SER A 41 -18.70 3.98 0.48
N SER A 42 -19.55 2.97 0.32
CA SER A 42 -19.16 1.56 0.44
C SER A 42 -18.13 1.14 -0.59
N ASP A 43 -18.24 1.63 -1.83
CA ASP A 43 -17.32 1.26 -2.92
C ASP A 43 -15.92 1.82 -2.67
N TYR A 44 -15.85 3.08 -2.23
CA TYR A 44 -14.59 3.71 -1.84
C TYR A 44 -13.98 3.06 -0.59
N ALA A 45 -14.79 2.71 0.41
CA ALA A 45 -14.32 2.00 1.59
C ALA A 45 -13.77 0.60 1.27
N ALA A 46 -14.44 -0.13 0.37
CA ALA A 46 -13.98 -1.44 -0.08
C ALA A 46 -12.65 -1.32 -0.84
N ALA A 47 -12.52 -0.35 -1.75
CA ALA A 47 -11.28 -0.09 -2.46
C ALA A 47 -10.15 0.32 -1.50
N ALA A 48 -10.44 1.15 -0.51
CA ALA A 48 -9.48 1.54 0.53
C ALA A 48 -8.97 0.32 1.31
N ALA A 49 -9.86 -0.60 1.70
CA ALA A 49 -9.51 -1.82 2.41
C ALA A 49 -8.59 -2.73 1.59
N VAL A 50 -8.85 -2.89 0.28
CA VAL A 50 -7.97 -3.66 -0.62
C VAL A 50 -6.57 -3.03 -0.70
N HIS A 51 -6.48 -1.71 -0.85
CA HIS A 51 -5.20 -1.01 -0.88
C HIS A 51 -4.43 -1.16 0.45
N ALA A 52 -5.12 -1.10 1.60
CA ALA A 52 -4.50 -1.29 2.91
C ALA A 52 -3.95 -2.71 3.09
N ASP A 53 -4.65 -3.73 2.57
CA ASP A 53 -4.20 -5.12 2.63
C ASP A 53 -2.97 -5.38 1.75
N ILE A 54 -2.95 -4.81 0.53
CA ILE A 54 -1.77 -4.85 -0.34
C ILE A 54 -0.58 -4.16 0.35
N ALA A 55 -0.81 -2.99 0.97
CA ALA A 55 0.24 -2.27 1.68
C ALA A 55 0.83 -3.08 2.84
N ARG A 56 -0.04 -3.72 3.64
CA ARG A 56 0.36 -4.60 4.75
C ARG A 56 1.17 -5.80 4.25
N SER A 57 0.70 -6.43 3.18
CA SER A 57 1.38 -7.60 2.58
C SER A 57 2.75 -7.22 2.02
N ALA A 58 2.85 -6.10 1.31
CA ALA A 58 4.12 -5.61 0.78
C ALA A 58 5.11 -5.24 1.91
N ALA A 59 4.64 -4.58 2.97
CA ALA A 59 5.47 -4.26 4.13
C ALA A 59 5.98 -5.52 4.85
N ALA A 60 5.14 -6.56 4.98
CA ALA A 60 5.54 -7.83 5.57
C ALA A 60 6.61 -8.55 4.73
N ILE A 61 6.47 -8.52 3.39
CA ILE A 61 7.49 -9.06 2.48
C ILE A 61 8.80 -8.28 2.61
N ALA A 62 8.73 -6.94 2.61
CA ALA A 62 9.91 -6.09 2.77
C ALA A 62 10.65 -6.38 4.09
N GLN A 63 9.94 -6.60 5.19
CA GLN A 63 10.54 -6.95 6.49
C GLN A 63 11.18 -8.34 6.52
N ALA A 64 10.73 -9.26 5.65
CA ALA A 64 11.30 -10.60 5.55
C ALA A 64 12.51 -10.68 4.61
N LEU A 65 12.73 -9.66 3.77
CA LEU A 65 13.89 -9.59 2.89
C LEU A 65 15.11 -9.03 3.63
N PRO A 66 16.32 -9.49 3.30
CA PRO A 66 17.54 -8.86 3.79
C PRO A 66 17.55 -7.38 3.35
N GLU A 67 18.07 -6.51 4.22
CA GLU A 67 18.55 -5.21 3.75
C GLU A 67 19.62 -5.50 2.69
N ASP A 68 19.49 -4.92 1.50
CA ASP A 68 20.50 -5.08 0.44
C ASP A 68 21.87 -4.78 1.06
N ALA A 69 22.67 -5.82 1.26
CA ALA A 69 23.95 -5.70 1.92
C ALA A 69 24.83 -4.80 1.03
N PRO A 70 25.54 -3.80 1.58
CA PRO A 70 26.61 -3.19 0.83
C PRO A 70 27.53 -4.34 0.40
N GLU A 71 27.80 -4.44 -0.91
CA GLU A 71 28.82 -5.34 -1.42
C GLU A 71 30.05 -5.19 -0.54
N ASP A 72 30.37 -6.24 0.20
CA ASP A 72 31.64 -6.36 0.92
C ASP A 72 32.68 -6.53 -0.19
N THR A 73 33.11 -5.41 -0.78
CA THR A 73 34.32 -5.35 -1.58
C THR A 73 35.48 -5.54 -0.63
N ASP A 74 35.73 -6.81 -0.29
CA ASP A 74 36.85 -7.26 0.51
C ASP A 74 38.14 -6.97 -0.28
N VAL A 75 38.92 -6.08 0.33
CA VAL A 75 40.36 -5.74 0.21
C VAL A 75 41.26 -6.59 -0.70
#